data_AF-A0A7G2INV7-F1
#
_entry.id   AF-A0A7G2INV7-F1
#
_cell.length_a   1.000
_cell.length_b   1.000
_cell.length_c   1.000
_cell.angle_alpha   90.00
_cell.angle_beta   90.00
_cell.angle_gamma   90.00
#
_symmetry.space_group_name_H-M   'P 1'
#
loop_
_entity.id
_entity.type
_entity.pdbx_description
1 polymer ?
#
loop_
_entity_poly.entity_id
_entity_poly.type
_entity_poly.pdbx_seq_one_letter_code
_entity_poly.pdbx_strand_id
1 'polypeptide(L)'
;MKKILYLVDPTDENSRIVGEEILAFDYTDGTLKFRHGNRTLKYQMFDKLDCISQGRIVDNKRLDAVLKLAKEKQDELEAAGKRKAQPEYA
;
A
#
# COMPACT_ATOMS: atom_id res chain seq x y z
N MET A 1 13.20 15.03 5.35
CA MET A 1 14.11 14.22 4.51
C MET A 1 13.29 13.61 3.38
N LYS A 2 13.62 13.90 2.11
CA LYS A 2 12.91 13.35 0.95
C LYS A 2 13.36 11.91 0.72
N LYS A 3 12.44 10.97 0.56
CA LYS A 3 12.74 9.56 0.24
C LYS A 3 12.22 9.28 -1.15
N ILE A 4 13.13 9.01 -2.07
CA ILE A 4 12.81 8.64 -3.45
C ILE A 4 13.01 7.13 -3.59
N LEU A 5 11.99 6.44 -4.10
CA LEU A 5 12.05 5.02 -4.38
C LEU A 5 12.34 4.84 -5.88
N TYR A 6 13.33 4.02 -6.20
CA TYR A 6 13.64 3.63 -7.57
C TYR A 6 13.19 2.19 -7.78
N LEU A 7 12.20 1.98 -8.63
CA LEU A 7 11.63 0.67 -8.95
C LEU A 7 12.25 0.18 -10.26
N VAL A 8 13.05 -0.87 -10.21
CA VAL A 8 13.57 -1.52 -11.42
C VAL A 8 12.44 -2.34 -12.07
N ASP A 9 12.30 -2.26 -13.39
CA ASP A 9 11.24 -2.96 -14.10
C ASP A 9 11.36 -4.49 -13.88
N PRO A 10 10.26 -5.19 -13.51
CA PRO A 10 10.28 -6.61 -13.23
C PRO A 10 10.27 -7.42 -14.53
N THR A 11 11.44 -7.53 -15.15
CA THR A 11 11.68 -8.45 -16.27
C THR A 11 12.25 -9.76 -15.76
N ASP A 12 12.07 -10.87 -16.50
CA ASP A 12 12.60 -12.18 -16.11
C ASP A 12 14.10 -12.17 -15.80
N GLU A 13 14.85 -11.32 -16.51
CA GLU A 13 16.29 -11.16 -16.28
C GLU A 13 16.61 -10.31 -15.05
N ASN A 14 15.74 -9.37 -14.68
CA ASN A 14 15.90 -8.55 -13.48
C ASN A 14 15.47 -9.31 -12.22
N SER A 15 14.50 -10.21 -12.34
CA SER A 15 14.09 -11.11 -11.25
C SER A 15 15.22 -12.06 -10.82
N ARG A 16 16.16 -12.37 -11.72
CA ARG A 16 17.32 -13.24 -11.43
C ARG A 16 18.41 -12.56 -10.61
N ILE A 17 18.49 -11.23 -10.66
CA ILE A 17 19.53 -10.44 -9.98
C ILE A 17 18.99 -9.83 -8.66
N VAL A 18 17.84 -10.31 -8.19
CA VAL A 18 17.27 -9.89 -6.91
C VAL A 18 18.20 -10.31 -5.78
N GLY A 19 18.63 -9.35 -4.97
CA GLY A 19 19.59 -9.58 -3.89
C GLY A 19 21.06 -9.44 -4.32
N GLU A 20 21.32 -9.18 -5.60
CA GLU A 20 22.67 -8.87 -6.09
C GLU A 20 22.97 -7.37 -6.02
N GLU A 21 24.25 -7.04 -6.00
CA GLU A 21 24.72 -5.65 -6.05
C GLU A 21 24.61 -5.07 -7.46
N ILE A 22 24.18 -3.81 -7.53
CA ILE A 22 24.10 -3.03 -8.77
C ILE A 22 24.88 -1.74 -8.61
N LEU A 23 25.43 -1.24 -9.71
CA LEU A 23 26.12 0.05 -9.74
C LEU A 23 25.11 1.16 -9.96
N ALA A 24 25.13 2.16 -9.08
CA ALA A 24 24.38 3.40 -9.24
C ALA A 24 25.32 4.53 -9.66
N PHE A 25 25.01 5.18 -10.78
CA PHE A 25 25.72 6.35 -11.28
C PHE A 25 24.87 7.59 -11.02
N ASP A 26 25.38 8.48 -10.19
CA ASP A 26 24.79 9.78 -9.92
C ASP A 26 25.45 10.82 -10.84
N TYR A 27 24.65 11.40 -11.73
CA TYR A 27 25.10 12.42 -12.66
C TYR A 27 24.79 13.81 -12.12
N THR A 28 25.58 14.80 -12.53
CA THR A 28 25.44 16.18 -12.04
C THR A 28 24.12 16.86 -12.41
N ASP A 29 23.37 16.29 -13.35
CA ASP A 29 22.01 16.69 -13.72
C ASP A 29 20.93 16.14 -12.77
N GLY A 30 21.31 15.33 -11.79
CA GLY A 30 20.41 14.65 -10.85
C GLY A 30 19.79 13.38 -11.41
N THR A 31 20.22 12.93 -12.59
CA THR A 31 19.81 11.64 -13.15
C THR A 31 20.58 10.52 -12.46
N LEU A 32 19.86 9.48 -12.04
CA LEU A 32 20.47 8.25 -11.52
C LEU A 32 20.45 7.18 -12.61
N LYS A 33 21.53 6.43 -12.83
CA LYS A 33 21.48 5.24 -13.70
C LYS A 33 21.91 4.01 -12.94
N PHE A 34 21.19 2.91 -13.17
CA PHE A 34 21.49 1.62 -12.55
C PHE A 34 22.05 0.66 -13.59
N ARG A 35 23.10 -0.09 -13.21
CA ARG A 35 23.75 -1.07 -14.06
C ARG A 35 24.04 -2.37 -13.32
N HIS A 36 23.79 -3.49 -13.99
CA HIS A 36 24.21 -4.82 -13.56
C HIS A 36 25.12 -5.41 -14.65
N GLY A 37 26.39 -5.65 -14.33
CA GLY A 37 27.42 -5.97 -15.32
C GLY A 37 27.50 -4.91 -16.42
N ASN A 38 27.28 -5.32 -17.67
CA ASN A 38 27.28 -4.40 -18.83
C ASN A 38 25.87 -3.85 -19.16
N ARG A 39 24.82 -4.36 -18.51
CA ARG A 39 23.41 -4.05 -18.81
C ARG A 39 22.90 -2.89 -17.98
N THR A 40 22.29 -1.90 -18.62
CA THR A 40 21.58 -0.82 -17.93
C THR A 40 20.17 -1.27 -17.54
N LEU A 41 19.79 -1.03 -16.30
CA LEU A 41 18.47 -1.37 -15.77
C LEU A 41 17.51 -0.21 -16.02
N LYS A 42 16.37 -0.52 -16.63
CA LYS A 42 15.24 0.42 -16.72
C LYS A 42 14.58 0.53 -15.35
N TYR A 43 14.26 1.75 -14.95
CA TYR A 43 13.67 2.03 -13.66
C TYR A 43 12.64 3.15 -13.75
N GLN A 44 11.75 3.20 -12.76
CA GLN A 44 10.77 4.26 -12.57
C GLN A 44 11.01 4.89 -11.19
N MET A 45 10.93 6.22 -11.13
CA MET A 45 11.10 6.97 -9.89
C MET A 45 9.74 7.20 -9.24
N PHE A 46 9.59 6.80 -7.98
CA PHE A 46 8.37 6.99 -7.20
C PHE A 46 8.69 7.84 -5.97
N ASP A 47 8.06 9.02 -5.87
CA ASP A 47 8.09 9.83 -4.65
C ASP A 47 7.01 9.32 -3.70
N LYS A 48 7.43 8.69 -2.61
CA LYS A 48 6.53 8.06 -1.63
C LYS A 48 5.69 9.10 -0.85
N LEU A 49 5.96 10.40 -1.03
CA LEU A 49 5.24 11.49 -0.37
C LEU A 49 4.08 12.04 -1.21
N ASP A 50 4.07 11.85 -2.53
CA ASP A 50 3.15 12.56 -3.43
C ASP A 50 1.82 11.84 -3.72
N CYS A 51 1.60 10.63 -3.19
CA CYS A 51 0.36 9.91 -3.49
C CYS A 51 -0.22 9.11 -2.32
N ILE A 52 -0.48 9.79 -1.21
CA ILE A 52 -1.71 9.52 -0.46
C ILE A 52 -2.29 10.87 -0.04
N SER A 53 -3.13 11.45 -0.91
CA SER A 53 -4.23 12.29 -0.44
C SER A 53 -5.06 11.39 0.49
N GLN A 54 -4.73 11.37 1.78
CA GLN A 54 -5.63 10.81 2.77
C GLN A 54 -6.87 11.66 2.65
N GLY A 55 -7.87 11.14 1.93
CA GLY A 55 -9.12 11.84 1.70
C GLY A 55 -9.61 12.40 3.03
N ARG A 56 -10.08 13.65 3.01
CA ARG A 56 -10.56 14.37 4.19
C ARG A 56 -11.37 13.42 5.07
N ILE A 57 -10.94 13.22 6.31
CA ILE A 57 -11.75 12.56 7.34
C ILE A 57 -13.03 13.39 7.46
N VAL A 58 -14.10 12.92 6.83
CA VAL A 58 -15.41 13.57 6.87
C VAL A 58 -16.16 13.00 8.07
N ASP A 59 -16.64 13.88 8.95
CA ASP A 59 -17.51 13.51 10.06
C ASP A 59 -18.66 12.64 9.54
N ASN A 60 -18.87 11.49 10.18
CA ASN A 60 -19.82 10.49 9.72
C ASN A 60 -21.27 10.83 10.10
N LYS A 61 -21.70 12.06 9.84
CA LYS A 61 -23.02 12.62 10.23
C LYS A 61 -24.21 11.94 9.53
N ARG A 62 -23.95 11.02 8.59
CA ARG A 62 -24.98 10.28 7.84
C ARG A 62 -25.00 8.78 8.15
N LEU A 63 -24.10 8.30 9.03
CA LEU A 63 -24.07 6.89 9.39
C LEU A 63 -25.15 6.50 10.41
N ASP A 64 -25.81 7.47 11.05
CA ASP A 64 -26.80 7.23 12.11
C ASP A 64 -27.92 6.28 11.67
N ALA A 65 -28.43 6.43 10.44
CA ALA A 65 -29.48 5.57 9.91
C ALA A 65 -29.01 4.12 9.71
N VAL A 66 -27.76 3.94 9.24
CA VAL A 66 -27.18 2.61 8.99
C VAL A 66 -26.81 1.93 10.30
N LEU A 67 -26.28 2.68 11.26
CA LEU A 67 -25.98 2.18 12.61
C LEU A 67 -27.25 1.82 13.38
N LYS A 68 -28.32 2.60 13.23
CA LYS A 68 -29.62 2.28 13.83
C LYS A 68 -30.19 0.97 13.26
N LEU A 69 -30.14 0.79 11.94
CA LEU A 69 -30.56 -0.45 11.30
C LEU A 69 -29.70 -1.65 11.74
N ALA A 70 -28.38 -1.47 11.84
CA ALA A 70 -27.48 -2.51 12.32
C ALA A 70 -27.79 -2.90 13.78
N LYS A 71 -28.12 -1.94 14.63
CA LYS A 71 -28.51 -2.16 16.02
C LYS A 71 -29.84 -2.92 16.13
N GLU A 72 -30.86 -2.52 15.38
CA GLU A 72 -32.15 -3.21 15.34
C GLU A 72 -31.97 -4.69 14.92
N LYS A 73 -31.08 -4.95 13.95
CA LYS A 73 -30.74 -6.32 13.54
C LYS A 73 -29.99 -7.11 14.61
N GLN A 74 -29.10 -6.47 15.36
CA GLN A 74 -28.40 -7.10 16.48
C GLN A 74 -29.37 -7.45 17.61
N ASP A 75 -30.29 -6.54 17.94
CA ASP A 75 -31.32 -6.74 18.96
C ASP A 75 -32.29 -7.87 18.57
N GLU A 76 -32.71 -7.95 17.30
CA GLU A 76 -33.51 -9.07 16.76
C GLU A 76 -32.79 -10.43 16.91
N LEU A 77 -31.48 -10.48 16.62
CA LEU A 77 -30.67 -11.69 16.74
C LEU A 77 -30.41 -12.09 18.20
N GLU A 78 -30.27 -11.11 19.09
CA GLU A 78 -30.15 -11.31 20.53
C GLU A 78 -31.44 -11.84 21.13
N ALA A 79 -32.58 -11.23 20.81
CA ALA A 79 -33.91 -11.68 21.23
C ALA A 79 -34.24 -13.08 20.72
N ALA A 80 -33.77 -13.43 19.52
CA ALA A 80 -33.92 -14.76 18.94
C ALA A 80 -32.95 -15.81 19.53
N GLY A 81 -32.06 -15.43 20.46
CA GLY A 81 -31.05 -16.33 21.04
C GLY A 81 -30.01 -16.83 20.04
N LYS A 82 -29.87 -16.17 18.89
CA LYS A 82 -29.01 -16.59 17.76
C LYS A 82 -27.68 -15.85 17.70
N ARG A 83 -27.31 -15.09 18.74
CA ARG A 83 -25.97 -14.51 18.86
C ARG A 83 -24.94 -15.64 18.95
N LYS A 84 -24.37 -16.02 17.81
CA LYS A 84 -23.14 -16.80 17.79
C LYS A 84 -22.01 -15.85 18.18
N ALA A 85 -21.49 -15.99 19.38
CA ALA A 85 -20.15 -15.50 19.67
C ALA A 85 -19.20 -16.23 18.72
N GLN A 86 -18.71 -15.54 17.68
CA GLN A 86 -17.52 -16.03 16.99
C GLN A 86 -16.37 -15.84 17.98
N PRO A 87 -15.70 -16.92 18.43
CA PRO A 87 -14.53 -16.75 19.27
C PRO A 87 -13.47 -15.98 18.47
N GLU A 88 -13.02 -14.89 19.08
CA GLU A 88 -11.85 -14.14 18.69
C GLU A 88 -10.65 -15.11 18.62
N TYR A 89 -9.89 -15.03 17.53
CA TYR A 89 -8.74 -15.89 17.26
C TYR A 89 -7.75 -15.85 18.44
N ALA A 90 -7.54 -17.01 19.07
CA ALA A 90 -6.44 -17.23 20.03
C ALA A 90 -5.08 -17.27 19.31
#